data_AF-A0A3N6NQN2-F1
#
_entry.id   AF-A0A3N6NQN2-F1
#
_cell.length_a   1.000
_cell.length_b   1.000
_cell.length_c   1.000
_cell.angle_alpha   90.00
_cell.angle_beta   90.00
_cell.angle_gamma   90.00
#
_symmetry.space_group_name_H-M   'P 1'
#
loop_
_entity.id
_entity.type
_entity.pdbx_description
1 polymer ?
#
loop_
_entity_poly.entity_id
_entity_poly.type
_entity_poly.pdbx_seq_one_letter_code
_entity_poly.pdbx_strand_id
1 'polypeptide(L)'
;MYPQTDNYSNKSGGIKMSWESEFISQWQTFMDILETNIRRQVKSNGSLNSAFVNTVIKNEVEKWSNSNHFNGAWLRKLNREKPSLYEQFRTTLDTLHSSSSISFNNPSIVLSVMGGIGICVILIIFGFLHLLVQLGLISLVLRQEVLTTALASIIILPILKNIEAKERENQLNQLIDNLQQDLNFTGEKLREIAAKAEEKLYSR
;
A
#
# COMPACT_ATOMS: atom_id res chain seq x y z
N MET A 1 58.58 12.45 21.84
CA MET A 1 57.50 12.89 22.75
C MET A 1 56.22 12.89 21.91
N TYR A 2 55.55 11.75 21.84
CA TYR A 2 54.30 11.60 21.09
C TYR A 2 53.12 11.81 22.06
N PRO A 3 52.07 12.53 21.68
CA PRO A 3 50.90 12.65 22.54
C PRO A 3 50.20 11.30 22.61
N GLN A 4 49.90 10.85 23.83
CA GLN A 4 48.92 9.80 24.06
C GLN A 4 47.57 10.33 23.58
N THR A 5 46.97 9.65 22.61
CA THR A 5 45.56 9.85 22.28
C THR A 5 44.75 9.09 23.31
N ASP A 6 44.16 9.83 24.24
CA ASP A 6 43.24 9.29 25.23
C ASP A 6 42.06 8.60 24.54
N ASN A 7 41.94 7.33 24.88
CA ASN A 7 40.91 6.42 24.43
C ASN A 7 39.63 6.75 25.21
N TYR A 8 38.88 7.78 24.76
CA TYR A 8 37.54 8.03 25.28
C TYR A 8 36.58 6.97 24.74
N SER A 9 36.54 5.88 25.49
CA SER A 9 35.43 4.93 25.61
C SER A 9 34.10 5.66 25.45
N ASN A 10 33.53 5.58 24.24
CA ASN A 10 32.18 6.00 23.96
C ASN A 10 31.23 5.00 24.62
N LYS A 11 31.01 5.14 25.93
CA LYS A 11 29.86 4.57 26.63
C LYS A 11 28.64 5.31 26.09
N SER A 12 28.18 4.87 24.93
CA SER A 12 26.79 5.07 24.53
C SER A 12 25.96 4.44 25.64
N GLY A 13 25.49 5.28 26.56
CA GLY A 13 24.34 4.96 27.38
C GLY A 13 23.20 4.74 26.39
N GLY A 14 23.08 3.51 25.89
CA GLY A 14 22.03 3.13 24.97
C GLY A 14 20.72 3.42 25.67
N ILE A 15 20.02 4.44 25.21
CA ILE A 15 18.65 4.71 25.61
C ILE A 15 17.90 3.43 25.24
N LYS A 16 17.60 2.61 26.26
CA LYS A 16 16.80 1.40 26.08
C LYS A 16 15.45 1.88 25.56
N MET A 17 15.15 1.59 24.29
CA MET A 17 13.86 1.95 23.71
C MET A 17 12.76 1.24 24.50
N SER A 18 11.61 1.91 24.64
CA SER A 18 10.44 1.33 25.29
C SER A 18 9.90 0.16 24.47
N TRP A 19 9.21 -0.77 25.14
CA TRP A 19 8.55 -1.90 24.47
C TRP A 19 7.59 -1.45 23.37
N GLU A 20 6.86 -0.38 23.63
CA GLU A 20 5.95 0.24 22.67
C GLU A 20 6.70 0.82 21.47
N SER A 21 7.79 1.56 21.68
CA SER A 21 8.55 2.16 20.58
C SER A 21 9.20 1.10 19.69
N GLU A 22 9.74 0.03 20.29
CA GLU A 22 10.25 -1.12 19.55
C GLU A 22 9.14 -1.78 18.71
N PHE A 23 7.95 -1.99 19.30
CA PHE A 23 6.80 -2.54 18.56
C PHE A 23 6.36 -1.65 17.40
N ILE A 24 6.19 -0.33 17.61
CA ILE A 24 5.74 0.62 16.58
C ILE A 24 6.67 0.57 15.36
N SER A 25 7.99 0.53 15.59
CA SER A 25 8.96 0.44 14.49
C SER A 25 8.82 -0.86 13.69
N GLN A 26 8.61 -1.99 14.36
CA GLN A 26 8.40 -3.29 13.72
C GLN A 26 7.07 -3.33 12.97
N TRP A 27 6.02 -2.74 13.54
CA TRP A 27 4.69 -2.66 12.94
C TRP A 27 4.69 -1.78 11.69
N GLN A 28 5.36 -0.61 11.73
CA GLN A 28 5.51 0.23 10.55
C GLN A 28 6.23 -0.51 9.42
N THR A 29 7.32 -1.23 9.75
CA THR A 29 8.04 -2.04 8.76
C THR A 29 7.14 -3.11 8.12
N PHE A 30 6.27 -3.75 8.92
CA PHE A 30 5.26 -4.68 8.42
C PHE A 30 4.28 -4.00 7.44
N MET A 31 3.76 -2.83 7.78
CA MET A 31 2.86 -2.06 6.91
C MET A 31 3.53 -1.65 5.59
N ASP A 32 4.78 -1.18 5.66
CA ASP A 32 5.56 -0.77 4.48
C ASP A 32 5.83 -1.94 3.52
N ILE A 33 6.13 -3.12 4.07
CA ILE A 33 6.33 -4.35 3.28
C ILE A 33 5.02 -4.76 2.59
N LEU A 34 3.89 -4.70 3.29
CA LEU A 34 2.58 -4.99 2.71
C LEU A 34 2.26 -4.05 1.55
N GLU A 35 2.36 -2.74 1.78
CA GLU A 35 2.11 -1.73 0.76
C GLU A 35 3.00 -1.95 -0.47
N THR A 36 4.30 -2.16 -0.26
CA THR A 36 5.26 -2.39 -1.34
C THR A 36 4.89 -3.62 -2.17
N ASN A 37 4.52 -4.73 -1.53
CA ASN A 37 4.13 -5.95 -2.24
C ASN A 37 2.83 -5.79 -3.03
N ILE A 38 1.84 -5.10 -2.46
CA ILE A 38 0.56 -4.80 -3.11
C ILE A 38 0.76 -3.92 -4.34
N ARG A 39 1.49 -2.81 -4.19
CA ARG A 39 1.81 -1.91 -5.31
C ARG A 39 2.55 -2.67 -6.42
N ARG A 40 3.50 -3.53 -6.06
CA ARG A 40 4.23 -4.37 -7.02
C ARG A 40 3.32 -5.33 -7.77
N GLN A 41 2.40 -6.01 -7.08
CA GLN A 41 1.46 -6.94 -7.71
C GLN A 41 0.51 -6.24 -8.66
N VAL A 42 -0.07 -5.11 -8.26
CA VAL A 42 -0.99 -4.34 -9.11
C VAL A 42 -0.27 -3.81 -10.35
N LYS A 43 0.98 -3.35 -10.19
CA LYS A 43 1.82 -2.93 -11.32
C LYS A 43 2.13 -4.06 -12.30
N SER A 44 2.35 -5.29 -11.82
CA SER A 44 2.69 -6.43 -12.68
C SER A 44 1.48 -7.12 -13.30
N ASN A 45 0.38 -7.25 -12.55
CA ASN A 45 -0.77 -8.09 -12.91
C ASN A 45 -2.03 -7.27 -13.26
N GLY A 46 -1.99 -5.94 -13.11
CA GLY A 46 -3.12 -5.04 -13.38
C GLY A 46 -4.30 -5.18 -12.40
N SER A 47 -4.21 -6.08 -11.42
CA SER A 47 -5.26 -6.35 -10.43
C SER A 47 -4.66 -6.85 -9.11
N LEU A 48 -5.41 -6.64 -8.02
CA LEU A 48 -5.07 -7.12 -6.68
C LEU A 48 -5.76 -8.46 -6.42
N ASN A 49 -5.00 -9.48 -6.04
CA ASN A 49 -5.53 -10.78 -5.65
C ASN A 49 -5.56 -10.88 -4.12
N SER A 50 -6.75 -11.08 -3.54
CA SER A 50 -6.90 -11.23 -2.09
C SER A 50 -6.06 -12.38 -1.53
N ALA A 51 -5.95 -13.52 -2.23
CA ALA A 51 -5.10 -14.63 -1.80
C ALA A 51 -3.61 -14.25 -1.72
N PHE A 52 -3.15 -13.35 -2.60
CA PHE A 52 -1.79 -12.83 -2.51
C PHE A 52 -1.59 -11.95 -1.29
N VAL A 53 -2.50 -11.00 -1.03
CA VAL A 53 -2.43 -10.14 0.16
C VAL A 53 -2.36 -10.99 1.42
N ASN A 54 -3.19 -12.04 1.50
CA ASN A 54 -3.24 -12.96 2.63
C ASN A 54 -1.93 -13.72 2.78
N THR A 55 -1.32 -14.12 1.66
CA THR A 55 -0.02 -14.79 1.66
C THR A 55 1.07 -13.86 2.19
N VAL A 56 1.07 -12.57 1.80
CA VAL A 56 2.06 -11.61 2.32
C VAL A 56 1.85 -11.37 3.82
N ILE A 57 0.61 -11.14 4.26
CA ILE A 57 0.28 -10.97 5.69
C ILE A 57 0.75 -12.19 6.48
N LYS A 58 0.41 -13.40 6.03
CA LYS A 58 0.81 -14.65 6.68
C LYS A 58 2.33 -14.79 6.78
N ASN A 59 3.06 -14.59 5.68
CA ASN A 59 4.51 -14.71 5.66
C ASN A 59 5.18 -13.71 6.62
N GLU A 60 4.67 -12.49 6.72
CA GLU A 60 5.21 -11.50 7.65
C GLU A 60 4.85 -11.82 9.11
N VAL A 61 3.65 -12.32 9.39
CA VAL A 61 3.25 -12.79 10.73
C VAL A 61 4.11 -13.96 11.18
N GLU A 62 4.45 -14.90 10.29
CA GLU A 62 5.33 -16.04 10.61
C GLU A 62 6.73 -15.60 11.09
N LYS A 63 7.21 -14.43 10.69
CA LYS A 63 8.50 -13.88 11.18
C LYS A 63 8.48 -13.56 12.67
N TRP A 64 7.32 -13.32 13.26
CA TRP A 64 7.17 -13.15 14.71
C TRP A 64 7.28 -14.47 15.47
N SER A 65 7.00 -15.59 14.81
CA SER A 65 7.28 -16.94 15.34
C SER A 65 8.72 -17.37 15.13
N ASN A 66 9.43 -16.78 14.15
CA ASN A 66 10.83 -17.11 13.90
C ASN A 66 11.74 -16.44 14.93
N SER A 67 12.26 -17.28 15.82
CA SER A 67 13.09 -16.87 16.93
C SER A 67 14.39 -16.14 16.50
N ASN A 68 14.91 -16.39 15.28
CA ASN A 68 16.13 -15.76 14.75
C ASN A 68 15.86 -14.42 14.05
N HIS A 69 14.60 -14.06 13.85
CA HIS A 69 14.19 -12.77 13.31
C HIS A 69 14.03 -11.75 14.44
N PHE A 70 14.22 -10.46 14.17
CA PHE A 70 14.14 -9.41 15.19
C PHE A 70 12.77 -9.38 15.90
N ASN A 71 11.67 -9.50 15.15
CA ASN A 71 10.31 -9.63 15.71
C ASN A 71 10.18 -10.83 16.67
N GLY A 72 10.67 -12.00 16.28
CA GLY A 72 10.61 -13.20 17.13
C GLY A 72 11.56 -13.13 18.32
N ALA A 73 12.71 -12.46 18.20
CA ALA A 73 13.60 -12.19 19.32
C ALA A 73 12.93 -11.24 20.35
N TRP A 74 12.25 -10.20 19.86
CA TRP A 74 11.45 -9.29 20.68
C TRP A 74 10.33 -10.03 21.41
N LEU A 75 9.57 -10.86 20.70
CA LEU A 75 8.47 -11.63 21.28
C LEU A 75 8.96 -12.67 22.30
N ARG A 76 10.11 -13.29 22.06
CA ARG A 76 10.76 -14.18 23.03
C ARG A 76 11.20 -13.44 24.30
N LYS A 77 11.72 -12.22 24.15
CA LYS A 77 12.06 -11.35 25.28
C LYS A 77 10.78 -11.04 26.08
N LEU A 78 9.66 -10.74 25.41
CA LEU A 78 8.38 -10.49 26.08
C LEU A 78 7.90 -11.72 26.86
N ASN A 79 8.04 -12.93 26.28
CA ASN A 79 7.69 -14.17 26.98
C ASN A 79 8.52 -14.37 28.26
N ARG A 80 9.84 -14.13 28.19
CA ARG A 80 10.73 -14.28 29.36
C ARG A 80 10.43 -13.28 30.47
N GLU A 81 10.15 -12.03 30.12
CA GLU A 81 9.98 -10.94 31.10
C GLU A 81 8.52 -10.80 31.60
N LYS A 82 7.54 -11.05 30.73
CA LYS A 82 6.10 -10.83 30.96
C LYS A 82 5.24 -11.92 30.27
N PRO A 83 5.26 -13.19 30.73
CA PRO A 83 4.57 -14.30 30.06
C PRO A 83 3.08 -14.04 29.79
N SER A 84 2.36 -13.41 30.73
CA SER A 84 0.94 -13.10 30.57
C SER A 84 0.65 -12.07 29.46
N LEU A 85 1.57 -11.13 29.22
CA LEU A 85 1.44 -10.16 28.12
C LEU A 85 1.84 -10.80 26.79
N TYR A 86 2.82 -11.70 26.81
CA TYR A 86 3.17 -12.51 25.64
C TYR A 86 1.97 -13.32 25.13
N GLU A 87 1.23 -14.02 25.99
CA GLU A 87 0.06 -14.80 25.56
C GLU A 87 -1.03 -13.92 24.95
N GLN A 88 -1.30 -12.75 25.54
CA GLN A 88 -2.24 -11.78 25.00
C GLN A 88 -1.77 -11.25 23.63
N PHE A 89 -0.49 -10.89 23.52
CA PHE A 89 0.11 -10.42 22.28
C PHE A 89 0.02 -11.49 21.20
N ARG A 90 0.38 -12.73 21.54
CA ARG A 90 0.40 -13.84 20.61
C ARG A 90 -1.00 -14.18 20.11
N THR A 91 -1.97 -14.28 21.01
CA THR A 91 -3.37 -14.51 20.66
C THR A 91 -3.89 -13.41 19.74
N THR A 92 -3.59 -12.15 20.03
CA THR A 92 -3.98 -11.01 19.20
C THR A 92 -3.32 -11.07 17.82
N LEU A 93 -2.04 -11.41 17.75
CA LEU A 93 -1.32 -11.58 16.49
C LEU A 93 -1.89 -12.74 15.64
N ASP A 94 -2.29 -13.83 16.27
CA ASP A 94 -2.90 -14.99 15.61
C ASP A 94 -4.32 -14.68 15.06
N THR A 95 -5.01 -13.67 15.59
CA THR A 95 -6.25 -13.17 14.96
C THR A 95 -5.98 -12.55 13.59
N LEU A 96 -4.85 -11.86 13.41
CA LEU A 96 -4.44 -11.31 12.11
C LEU A 96 -4.21 -12.43 11.08
N HIS A 97 -3.61 -13.54 11.53
CA HIS A 97 -3.37 -14.72 10.72
C HIS A 97 -4.68 -15.43 10.31
N SER A 98 -5.74 -15.32 11.13
CA SER A 98 -7.01 -16.02 10.94
C SER A 98 -8.07 -15.18 10.23
N SER A 99 -8.08 -13.87 10.44
CA SER A 99 -9.04 -12.91 9.87
C SER A 99 -8.64 -12.40 8.48
N SER A 100 -7.55 -12.92 7.91
CA SER A 100 -6.98 -12.41 6.66
C SER A 100 -7.88 -12.58 5.43
N SER A 101 -9.15 -13.01 5.49
CA SER A 101 -10.03 -12.99 4.31
C SER A 101 -10.50 -11.57 3.98
N ILE A 102 -9.58 -10.68 3.61
CA ILE A 102 -9.89 -9.31 3.20
C ILE A 102 -10.43 -9.39 1.77
N SER A 103 -11.74 -9.21 1.62
CA SER A 103 -12.42 -9.20 0.33
C SER A 103 -12.37 -7.81 -0.27
N PHE A 104 -11.58 -7.66 -1.33
CA PHE A 104 -11.57 -6.42 -2.10
C PHE A 104 -12.69 -6.46 -3.14
N ASN A 105 -13.74 -5.66 -2.94
CA ASN A 105 -14.70 -5.39 -4.02
C ASN A 105 -13.98 -4.55 -5.07
N ASN A 106 -13.64 -5.19 -6.19
CA ASN A 106 -12.87 -4.58 -7.27
C ASN A 106 -13.86 -4.04 -8.32
N PRO A 107 -14.21 -2.74 -8.33
CA PRO A 107 -14.92 -2.17 -9.47
C PRO A 107 -13.98 -2.26 -10.67
N SER A 108 -14.44 -2.90 -11.76
CA SER A 108 -13.69 -3.02 -13.01
C SER A 108 -13.12 -1.67 -13.44
N ILE A 109 -11.80 -1.54 -13.26
CA ILE A 109 -10.95 -0.37 -13.43
C ILE A 109 -11.07 0.28 -14.83
N VAL A 110 -11.55 -0.49 -15.81
CA VAL A 110 -11.48 -0.13 -17.24
C VAL A 110 -12.82 0.42 -17.78
N LEU A 111 -13.97 0.06 -17.17
CA LEU A 111 -15.27 0.30 -17.82
C LEU A 111 -15.84 1.71 -17.61
N SER A 112 -15.61 2.32 -16.46
CA SER A 112 -16.25 3.60 -16.09
C SER A 112 -15.66 4.80 -16.84
N VAL A 113 -14.34 4.81 -17.08
CA VAL A 113 -13.64 5.93 -17.74
C VAL A 113 -13.77 5.86 -19.27
N MET A 114 -13.73 4.66 -19.86
CA MET A 114 -13.97 4.49 -21.31
C MET A 114 -15.40 4.85 -21.73
N GLY A 115 -16.39 4.61 -20.85
CA GLY A 115 -17.78 4.94 -21.13
C GLY A 115 -18.03 6.44 -21.28
N GLY A 116 -17.56 7.27 -20.32
CA GLY A 116 -17.84 8.71 -20.32
C GLY A 116 -17.10 9.48 -21.40
N ILE A 117 -15.78 9.29 -21.52
CA ILE A 117 -14.96 10.07 -22.46
C ILE A 117 -15.14 9.58 -23.90
N GLY A 118 -15.34 8.27 -24.11
CA GLY A 118 -15.65 7.71 -25.42
C GLY A 118 -16.93 8.30 -26.00
N ILE A 119 -17.98 8.45 -25.19
CA ILE A 119 -19.24 9.09 -25.61
C ILE A 119 -19.02 10.55 -26.00
N CYS A 120 -18.29 11.34 -25.21
CA CYS A 120 -18.02 12.75 -25.54
C CYS A 120 -17.26 12.92 -26.86
N VAL A 121 -16.24 12.09 -27.12
CA VAL A 121 -15.45 12.17 -28.37
C VAL A 121 -16.30 11.74 -29.57
N ILE A 122 -17.11 10.68 -29.44
CA ILE A 122 -18.04 10.24 -30.51
C ILE A 122 -19.05 11.34 -30.82
N LEU A 123 -19.61 12.01 -29.82
CA LEU A 123 -20.58 13.09 -30.00
C LEU A 123 -19.98 14.32 -30.70
N ILE A 124 -18.74 14.69 -30.37
CA ILE A 124 -18.04 15.81 -31.03
C ILE A 124 -17.75 15.47 -32.50
N ILE A 125 -17.29 14.25 -32.78
CA ILE A 125 -17.03 13.79 -34.16
C ILE A 125 -18.33 13.76 -34.97
N PHE A 126 -19.41 13.19 -34.42
CA PHE A 126 -20.71 13.14 -35.11
C PHE A 126 -21.30 14.54 -35.36
N GLY A 127 -21.20 15.44 -34.38
CA GLY A 127 -21.67 16.82 -34.53
C GLY A 127 -20.91 17.60 -35.59
N PHE A 128 -19.59 17.39 -35.69
CA PHE A 128 -18.75 18.03 -36.69
C PHE A 128 -18.98 17.44 -38.10
N LEU A 129 -19.12 16.12 -38.22
CA LEU A 129 -19.44 15.45 -39.48
C LEU A 129 -20.79 15.94 -40.05
N HIS A 130 -21.80 16.08 -39.18
CA HIS A 130 -23.12 16.58 -39.57
C HIS A 130 -23.05 18.01 -40.12
N LEU A 131 -22.24 18.89 -39.51
CA LEU A 131 -22.07 20.26 -39.97
C LEU A 131 -21.39 20.33 -41.35
N LEU A 132 -20.42 19.46 -41.61
CA LEU A 132 -19.66 19.44 -42.87
C LEU A 132 -20.45 18.87 -44.05
N VAL A 133 -21.34 17.89 -43.80
CA VAL A 133 -22.27 17.38 -44.81
C VAL A 133 -23.22 18.48 -45.31
N GLN A 134 -23.67 19.37 -44.42
CA GLN A 134 -24.53 20.49 -44.83
C GLN A 134 -23.82 21.54 -45.69
N LEU A 135 -22.49 21.64 -45.63
CA LEU A 135 -21.70 22.63 -46.36
C LEU A 135 -21.17 22.14 -47.72
N GLY A 136 -21.43 20.89 -48.12
CA GLY A 136 -21.06 20.37 -49.44
C GLY A 136 -19.56 20.14 -49.67
N LEU A 137 -18.74 20.20 -48.62
CA LEU A 137 -17.26 20.16 -48.67
C LEU A 137 -16.66 18.75 -48.52
N ILE A 138 -17.46 17.70 -48.73
CA ILE A 138 -17.13 16.30 -48.40
C ILE A 138 -15.79 15.83 -49.00
N SER A 139 -15.45 16.22 -50.23
CA SER A 139 -14.23 15.73 -50.91
C SER A 139 -12.93 16.39 -50.42
N LEU A 140 -13.00 17.64 -49.95
CA LEU A 140 -11.86 18.35 -49.36
C LEU A 140 -11.62 17.90 -47.91
N VAL A 141 -12.72 17.66 -47.19
CA VAL A 141 -12.75 17.17 -45.80
C VAL A 141 -12.12 15.78 -45.70
N LEU A 142 -12.47 14.83 -46.58
CA LEU A 142 -11.96 13.45 -46.53
C LEU A 142 -10.42 13.33 -46.59
N ARG A 143 -9.73 14.25 -47.29
CA ARG A 143 -8.25 14.28 -47.33
C ARG A 143 -7.62 14.94 -46.09
N GLN A 144 -8.30 15.94 -45.52
CA GLN A 144 -7.81 16.69 -44.37
C GLN A 144 -8.08 15.94 -43.06
N GLU A 145 -9.16 15.13 -43.01
CA GLU A 145 -9.51 14.28 -41.88
C GLU A 145 -8.41 13.29 -41.54
N VAL A 146 -7.82 12.56 -42.49
CA VAL A 146 -6.76 11.58 -42.17
C VAL A 146 -5.58 12.23 -41.42
N LEU A 147 -5.25 13.48 -41.76
CA LEU A 147 -4.16 14.23 -41.12
C LEU A 147 -4.55 14.75 -39.73
N THR A 148 -5.78 15.26 -39.57
CA THR A 148 -6.26 15.79 -38.29
C THR A 148 -6.61 14.68 -37.30
N THR A 149 -7.17 13.56 -37.72
CA THR A 149 -7.40 12.39 -36.85
C THR A 149 -6.08 11.79 -36.39
N ALA A 150 -5.06 11.72 -37.26
CA ALA A 150 -3.72 11.27 -36.87
C ALA A 150 -3.07 12.18 -35.82
N LEU A 151 -3.15 13.50 -36.00
CA LEU A 151 -2.63 14.47 -35.03
C LEU A 151 -3.43 14.51 -33.73
N ALA A 152 -4.76 14.42 -33.80
CA ALA A 152 -5.62 14.34 -32.63
C ALA A 152 -5.34 13.06 -31.82
N SER A 153 -5.06 11.94 -32.48
CA SER A 153 -4.67 10.68 -31.83
C SER A 153 -3.39 10.82 -31.03
N ILE A 154 -2.39 11.54 -31.55
CA ILE A 154 -1.09 11.77 -30.88
C ILE A 154 -1.27 12.59 -29.60
N ILE A 155 -2.24 13.51 -29.55
CA ILE A 155 -2.50 14.36 -28.38
C ILE A 155 -3.46 13.70 -27.38
N ILE A 156 -4.52 13.06 -27.86
CA ILE A 156 -5.59 12.52 -27.03
C ILE A 156 -5.19 11.20 -26.36
N LEU A 157 -4.46 10.32 -27.05
CA LEU A 157 -4.07 9.01 -26.49
C LEU A 157 -3.20 9.13 -25.22
N PRO A 158 -2.17 10.01 -25.15
CA PRO A 158 -1.42 10.23 -23.92
C PRO A 158 -2.26 10.80 -22.78
N ILE A 159 -3.19 11.72 -23.09
CA ILE A 159 -4.09 12.32 -22.08
C ILE A 159 -5.00 11.24 -21.48
N LEU A 160 -5.61 10.41 -22.33
CA LEU A 160 -6.43 9.28 -21.89
C LEU A 160 -5.63 8.29 -21.03
N LYS A 161 -4.41 7.95 -21.44
CA LYS A 161 -3.52 7.07 -20.66
C LYS A 161 -3.16 7.66 -19.29
N ASN A 162 -2.93 8.97 -19.23
CA ASN A 162 -2.62 9.65 -17.96
C ASN A 162 -3.85 9.69 -17.03
N ILE A 163 -5.05 9.92 -17.56
CA ILE A 163 -6.29 9.88 -16.79
C ILE A 163 -6.53 8.46 -16.26
N GLU A 164 -6.38 7.44 -17.10
CA GLU A 164 -6.50 6.03 -16.70
C GLU A 164 -5.45 5.64 -15.65
N ALA A 165 -4.21 6.10 -15.80
CA ALA A 165 -3.15 5.87 -14.81
C ALA A 165 -3.46 6.52 -13.46
N LYS A 166 -3.94 7.77 -13.46
CA LYS A 166 -4.29 8.50 -12.24
C LYS A 166 -5.47 7.87 -11.52
N GLU A 167 -6.50 7.44 -12.26
CA GLU A 167 -7.66 6.78 -11.66
C GLU A 167 -7.29 5.42 -11.07
N ARG A 168 -6.44 4.66 -11.76
CA ARG A 168 -5.85 3.42 -11.21
C ARG A 168 -5.09 3.66 -9.91
N GLU A 169 -4.29 4.72 -9.87
CA GLU A 169 -3.52 5.08 -8.68
C GLU A 169 -4.43 5.47 -7.52
N ASN A 170 -5.48 6.25 -7.77
CA ASN A 170 -6.46 6.62 -6.74
C ASN A 170 -7.16 5.39 -6.14
N GLN A 171 -7.61 4.47 -6.99
CA GLN A 171 -8.25 3.24 -6.54
C GLN A 171 -7.29 2.32 -5.78
N LEU A 172 -6.03 2.23 -6.23
CA LEU A 172 -4.98 1.50 -5.50
C LEU A 172 -4.74 2.11 -4.12
N ASN A 173 -4.66 3.43 -4.02
CA ASN A 173 -4.49 4.11 -2.74
C ASN A 173 -5.69 3.86 -1.81
N GLN A 174 -6.93 3.94 -2.31
CA GLN A 174 -8.11 3.60 -1.51
C GLN A 174 -8.10 2.15 -1.00
N LEU A 175 -7.65 1.19 -1.82
CA LEU A 175 -7.52 -0.20 -1.40
C LEU A 175 -6.46 -0.37 -0.31
N ILE A 176 -5.32 0.33 -0.44
CA ILE A 176 -4.26 0.35 0.57
C ILE A 176 -4.78 1.00 1.85
N ASP A 177 -5.48 2.13 1.77
CA ASP A 177 -6.02 2.84 2.93
C ASP A 177 -7.03 1.98 3.70
N ASN A 178 -7.94 1.30 2.99
CA ASN A 178 -8.90 0.38 3.61
C ASN A 178 -8.19 -0.79 4.31
N LEU A 179 -7.18 -1.37 3.66
CA LEU A 179 -6.36 -2.43 4.26
C LEU A 179 -5.61 -1.93 5.49
N GLN A 180 -5.02 -0.74 5.43
CA GLN A 180 -4.33 -0.12 6.55
C GLN A 180 -5.30 0.12 7.71
N GLN A 181 -6.52 0.58 7.43
CA GLN A 181 -7.55 0.77 8.44
C GLN A 181 -7.92 -0.53 9.15
N ASP A 182 -8.10 -1.62 8.40
CA ASP A 182 -8.41 -2.95 8.96
C ASP A 182 -7.27 -3.47 9.86
N LEU A 183 -6.02 -3.27 9.42
CA LEU A 183 -4.84 -3.72 10.15
C LEU A 183 -4.55 -2.84 11.38
N ASN A 184 -4.80 -1.54 11.31
CA ASN A 184 -4.55 -0.58 12.39
C ASN A 184 -5.31 -0.93 13.67
N PHE A 185 -6.54 -1.44 13.57
CA PHE A 185 -7.29 -1.88 14.74
C PHE A 185 -6.56 -2.98 15.54
N THR A 186 -5.95 -3.94 14.82
CA THR A 186 -5.16 -4.99 15.47
C THR A 186 -3.81 -4.45 15.95
N GLY A 187 -3.19 -3.57 15.16
CA GLY A 187 -1.94 -2.88 15.52
C GLY A 187 -2.06 -2.08 16.82
N GLU A 188 -3.14 -1.33 17.01
CA GLU A 188 -3.40 -0.57 18.25
C GLU A 188 -3.52 -1.49 19.47
N LYS A 189 -4.24 -2.62 19.36
CA LYS A 189 -4.33 -3.60 20.45
C LYS A 189 -2.97 -4.18 20.81
N LEU A 190 -2.16 -4.53 19.81
CA LEU A 190 -0.79 -5.02 20.02
C LEU A 190 0.10 -3.93 20.64
N ARG A 191 -0.07 -2.67 20.25
CA ARG A 191 0.61 -1.51 20.82
C ARG A 191 0.28 -1.33 22.30
N GLU A 192 -0.98 -1.40 22.67
CA GLU A 192 -1.42 -1.31 24.07
C GLU A 192 -0.82 -2.44 24.92
N ILE A 193 -0.74 -3.66 24.39
CA ILE A 193 -0.10 -4.78 25.10
C ILE A 193 1.41 -4.53 25.29
N ALA A 194 2.08 -3.99 24.26
CA ALA A 194 3.48 -3.58 24.35
C ALA A 194 3.69 -2.45 25.38
N ALA A 195 2.81 -1.44 25.41
CA ALA A 195 2.87 -0.34 26.37
C ALA A 195 2.70 -0.82 27.83
N LYS A 196 1.82 -1.79 28.08
CA LYS A 196 1.66 -2.42 29.41
C LYS A 196 2.91 -3.13 29.91
N ALA A 197 3.82 -3.54 29.03
CA ALA A 197 5.10 -4.12 29.43
C ALA A 197 6.02 -3.08 30.09
N GLU A 198 5.83 -1.79 29.80
CA GLU A 198 6.56 -0.64 30.36
C GLU A 198 6.06 -0.27 31.78
N GLU A 199 4.74 -0.19 32.00
CA GLU A 199 4.15 0.30 33.26
C GLU A 199 4.54 -0.50 34.53
N LYS A 200 4.84 -1.79 34.38
CA LYS A 200 5.28 -2.63 35.52
C LYS A 200 6.73 -2.39 35.96
N LEU A 201 7.50 -1.53 35.27
CA LEU A 201 8.85 -1.14 35.70
C LEU A 201 8.86 0.03 36.68
N TYR A 202 7.81 0.86 36.70
CA TYR A 202 7.75 2.11 37.49
C TYR A 202 6.83 2.05 38.72
N SER A 203 6.20 0.91 38.99
CA SER A 203 5.27 0.71 40.11
C SER A 203 5.94 0.10 41.36
N ARG A 204 7.22 0.40 41.60
CA ARG A 204 7.95 0.03 42.83
C ARG A 204 8.25 1.25 43.67
#